data_AF-A0A950Y196-F1
#
_entry.id   AF-A0A950Y196-F1
#
_cell.length_a   1.000
_cell.length_b   1.000
_cell.length_c   1.000
_cell.angle_alpha   90.00
_cell.angle_beta   90.00
_cell.angle_gamma   90.00
#
_symmetry.space_group_name_H-M   'P 1'
#
loop_
_entity.id
_entity.type
_entity.pdbx_description
1 polymer ?
#
loop_
_entity_poly.entity_id
_entity_poly.type
_entity_poly.pdbx_seq_one_letter_code
_entity_poly.pdbx_strand_id
1 'polypeptide(L)'
;MPEYCTCGAKLPEDARFCHKCGKPQRDEPLLVDEATPPPLPQAPPRFPPIGLTNSIAVRIALLGGALSLAILIFSSLIFVPALFLIGLVGAGFLCVLLYRHRTGQRLTVAHGAHLGWICGLFVFTIVIVLFAANILSDPASFPAALDAVREQLKASAVPGVDVNRVVEIMRSPTGILFELLFAFLLLTALPAFGGAIGAKLLDRD
;
A
#
# COMPACT_ATOMS: atom_id res chain seq x y z
N MET A 1 20.20 -56.29 -45.43
CA MET A 1 20.95 -55.02 -45.33
C MET A 1 21.96 -54.99 -46.47
N PRO A 2 22.26 -53.84 -47.11
CA PRO A 2 23.16 -53.81 -48.24
C PRO A 2 24.60 -54.14 -47.81
N GLU A 3 25.20 -55.18 -48.39
CA GLU A 3 26.59 -55.56 -48.13
C GLU A 3 27.60 -54.54 -48.68
N TYR A 4 27.16 -53.65 -49.56
CA TYR A 4 28.00 -52.63 -50.20
C TYR A 4 27.36 -51.25 -50.12
N CYS A 5 28.16 -50.25 -49.78
CA CYS A 5 27.75 -48.85 -49.85
C CYS A 5 27.71 -48.39 -51.32
N THR A 6 26.92 -47.36 -51.63
CA THR A 6 26.88 -46.71 -52.96
C THR A 6 28.23 -46.14 -53.42
N CYS A 7 29.24 -46.06 -52.55
CA CYS A 7 30.62 -45.68 -52.91
C CYS A 7 31.50 -46.89 -53.32
N GLY A 8 30.93 -48.11 -53.33
CA GLY A 8 31.61 -49.35 -53.69
C GLY A 8 32.35 -50.06 -52.55
N ALA A 9 32.30 -49.56 -51.31
CA ALA A 9 32.95 -50.21 -50.17
C ALA A 9 32.09 -51.33 -49.57
N LYS A 10 32.71 -52.48 -49.25
CA LYS A 10 32.06 -53.60 -48.55
C LYS A 10 31.83 -53.23 -47.08
N LEU A 11 30.58 -53.20 -46.64
CA LEU A 11 30.19 -52.81 -45.29
C LEU A 11 30.28 -54.02 -44.34
N PRO A 12 30.87 -53.86 -43.14
CA PRO A 12 30.71 -54.82 -42.04
C PRO A 12 29.23 -55.00 -41.67
N GLU A 13 28.86 -56.17 -41.14
CA GLU A 13 27.45 -56.58 -40.91
C GLU A 13 26.64 -55.63 -40.00
N ASP A 14 27.30 -54.76 -39.21
CA ASP A 14 26.67 -53.76 -38.34
C ASP A 14 27.16 -52.31 -38.53
N ALA A 15 27.67 -51.97 -39.71
CA ALA A 15 28.18 -50.63 -39.96
C ALA A 15 27.05 -49.57 -40.03
N ARG A 16 26.94 -48.71 -39.01
CA ARG A 16 26.02 -47.55 -39.02
C ARG A 16 26.41 -46.48 -40.04
N PHE A 17 27.70 -46.31 -40.27
CA PHE A 17 28.29 -45.39 -41.24
C PHE A 17 29.28 -46.14 -42.13
N CYS A 18 29.40 -45.74 -43.39
CA CYS A 18 30.43 -46.28 -44.26
C CYS A 18 31.83 -45.80 -43.81
N HIS A 19 32.75 -46.72 -43.54
CA HIS A 19 34.13 -46.39 -43.14
C HIS A 19 34.93 -45.65 -44.23
N LYS A 20 34.50 -45.71 -45.50
CA LYS A 20 35.21 -45.07 -46.62
C LYS A 20 34.67 -43.69 -47.00
N CYS A 21 33.35 -43.50 -46.98
CA CYS A 21 32.73 -42.25 -47.42
C CYS A 21 31.91 -41.53 -46.34
N GLY A 22 31.80 -42.10 -45.12
CA GLY A 22 31.06 -41.51 -44.01
C GLY A 22 29.54 -41.52 -44.17
N LYS A 23 29.00 -42.09 -45.25
CA LYS A 23 27.55 -42.07 -45.50
C LYS A 23 26.80 -42.92 -44.46
N PRO A 24 25.77 -42.38 -43.77
CA PRO A 24 24.92 -43.16 -42.89
C PRO A 24 24.20 -44.24 -43.70
N GLN A 25 24.19 -45.48 -43.19
CA GLN A 25 23.55 -46.64 -43.83
C GLN A 25 22.23 -47.02 -43.20
N ARG A 26 21.95 -46.48 -42.01
CA ARG A 26 20.68 -46.65 -41.32
C ARG A 26 20.02 -45.29 -41.21
N ASP A 27 18.82 -45.18 -41.77
CA ASP A 27 17.88 -44.13 -41.41
C ASP A 27 17.30 -44.52 -40.04
N GLU A 28 18.09 -44.38 -38.98
CA GLU A 28 17.54 -44.43 -37.63
C GLU A 28 16.54 -43.26 -37.53
N PRO A 29 15.28 -43.51 -37.12
CA PRO A 29 14.32 -42.43 -36.95
C PRO A 29 14.95 -41.43 -35.98
N LEU A 30 15.06 -40.18 -36.43
CA LEU A 30 15.36 -39.04 -35.59
C LEU A 30 14.57 -39.21 -34.30
N LEU A 31 15.29 -39.21 -33.19
CA LEU A 31 14.78 -39.23 -31.83
C LEU A 31 13.40 -38.56 -31.80
N VAL A 32 12.40 -39.35 -31.42
CA VAL A 32 11.04 -38.91 -31.10
C VAL A 32 11.15 -37.55 -30.45
N ASP A 33 10.55 -36.53 -31.09
CA ASP A 33 10.43 -35.18 -30.54
C ASP A 33 10.18 -35.30 -29.04
N GLU A 34 11.16 -34.89 -28.25
CA GLU A 34 11.02 -34.82 -26.81
C GLU A 34 9.84 -33.88 -26.58
N ALA A 35 8.67 -34.45 -26.31
CA ALA A 35 7.44 -33.71 -26.13
C ALA A 35 7.71 -32.67 -25.06
N THR A 36 7.82 -31.42 -25.47
CA THR A 36 8.01 -30.28 -24.58
C THR A 36 6.96 -30.44 -23.49
N PRO A 37 7.35 -30.57 -22.20
CA PRO A 37 6.39 -30.73 -21.14
C PRO A 37 5.33 -29.64 -21.29
N PRO A 38 4.02 -29.97 -21.22
CA PRO A 38 2.98 -28.97 -21.31
C PRO A 38 3.34 -27.83 -20.34
N PRO A 39 3.24 -26.55 -20.77
CA PRO A 39 3.60 -25.44 -19.92
C PRO A 39 2.91 -25.62 -18.57
N LEU A 40 3.69 -25.77 -17.50
CA LEU A 40 3.15 -25.81 -16.16
C LEU A 40 2.23 -24.59 -16.01
N PRO A 41 1.02 -24.73 -15.44
CA PRO A 41 0.16 -23.59 -15.17
C PRO A 41 1.00 -22.54 -14.45
N GLN A 42 1.23 -21.39 -15.10
CA GLN A 42 1.99 -20.31 -14.49
C GLN A 42 1.29 -19.98 -13.18
N ALA A 43 2.00 -20.14 -12.06
CA ALA A 43 1.46 -19.75 -10.76
C ALA A 43 0.97 -18.30 -10.91
N PRO A 44 -0.25 -17.99 -10.44
CA PRO A 44 -0.78 -16.63 -10.55
C PRO A 44 0.26 -15.67 -9.99
N PRO A 45 0.49 -14.51 -10.64
CA PRO A 45 1.49 -13.55 -10.20
C PRO A 45 1.29 -13.30 -8.71
N ARG A 46 2.27 -13.72 -7.90
CA ARG A 46 2.25 -13.50 -6.46
C ARG A 46 2.48 -12.02 -6.23
N PHE A 47 1.40 -11.27 -6.15
CA PHE A 47 1.47 -9.86 -5.79
C PHE A 47 2.05 -9.76 -4.38
N PRO A 48 3.05 -8.88 -4.16
CA PRO A 48 3.63 -8.71 -2.83
C PRO A 48 2.52 -8.28 -1.86
N PRO A 49 2.49 -8.86 -0.65
CA PRO A 49 1.48 -8.50 0.35
C PRO A 49 1.57 -7.00 0.64
N ILE A 50 0.42 -6.36 0.84
CA ILE A 50 0.40 -4.95 1.22
C ILE A 50 0.93 -4.84 2.63
N GLY A 51 2.03 -4.12 2.78
CA GLY A 51 2.67 -3.85 4.06
C GLY A 51 3.80 -2.86 3.89
N LEU A 52 4.51 -2.60 4.98
CA LEU A 52 5.64 -1.66 5.00
C LEU A 52 6.84 -2.15 4.18
N THR A 53 6.88 -3.43 3.83
CA THR A 53 7.87 -4.02 2.92
C THR A 53 7.60 -3.67 1.45
N ASN A 54 6.37 -3.28 1.10
CA ASN A 54 6.01 -2.86 -0.23
C ASN A 54 6.30 -1.36 -0.40
N SER A 55 7.40 -1.06 -1.09
CA SER A 55 7.87 0.32 -1.29
C SER A 55 6.88 1.19 -2.06
N ILE A 56 6.06 0.61 -2.95
CA ILE A 56 5.00 1.31 -3.67
C ILE A 56 3.89 1.71 -2.70
N ALA A 57 3.44 0.77 -1.85
CA ALA A 57 2.44 1.04 -0.83
C ALA A 57 2.89 2.14 0.14
N VAL A 58 4.14 2.08 0.61
CA VAL A 58 4.73 3.08 1.51
C VAL A 58 4.80 4.46 0.85
N ARG A 59 5.30 4.55 -0.40
CA ARG A 59 5.39 5.83 -1.11
C ARG A 59 4.02 6.47 -1.32
N ILE A 60 3.03 5.66 -1.71
CA ILE A 60 1.67 6.14 -1.94
C ILE A 60 1.02 6.56 -0.61
N ALA A 61 1.19 5.79 0.45
CA ALA A 61 0.68 6.13 1.77
C ALA A 61 1.33 7.41 2.33
N LEU A 62 2.64 7.60 2.17
CA LEU A 62 3.34 8.80 2.61
C LEU A 62 2.91 10.04 1.82
N LEU A 63 2.90 9.96 0.48
CA LEU A 63 2.52 11.09 -0.37
C LEU A 63 1.03 11.42 -0.25
N GLY A 64 0.18 10.39 -0.23
CA GLY A 64 -1.26 10.52 -0.02
C GLY A 64 -1.57 11.10 1.36
N GLY A 65 -0.88 10.63 2.39
CA GLY A 65 -0.97 11.15 3.75
C GLY A 65 -0.55 12.62 3.83
N ALA A 66 0.63 12.98 3.33
CA ALA A 66 1.12 14.36 3.32
C ALA A 66 0.20 15.31 2.53
N LEU A 67 -0.27 14.88 1.36
CA LEU A 67 -1.22 15.68 0.56
C LEU A 67 -2.55 15.86 1.30
N SER A 68 -3.09 14.80 1.89
CA SER A 68 -4.33 14.90 2.67
C SER A 68 -4.19 15.84 3.85
N LEU A 69 -3.05 15.79 4.56
CA LEU A 69 -2.77 16.68 5.67
C LEU A 69 -2.66 18.13 5.21
N ALA A 70 -1.99 18.39 4.08
CA ALA A 70 -1.93 19.75 3.51
C ALA A 70 -3.33 20.28 3.15
N ILE A 71 -4.20 19.43 2.58
CA ILE A 71 -5.59 19.79 2.29
C ILE A 71 -6.38 20.06 3.58
N LEU A 72 -6.19 19.25 4.63
CA LEU A 72 -6.84 19.43 5.92
C LEU A 72 -6.43 20.75 6.58
N ILE A 73 -5.13 21.06 6.58
CA ILE A 73 -4.61 22.33 7.07
C ILE A 73 -5.21 23.49 6.26
N PHE A 74 -5.20 23.40 4.94
CA PHE A 74 -5.77 24.44 4.07
C PHE A 74 -7.28 24.63 4.31
N SER A 75 -8.03 23.53 4.47
CA SER A 75 -9.47 23.55 4.75
C SER A 75 -9.79 24.15 6.12
N SER A 76 -8.89 24.01 7.10
CA SER A 76 -9.07 24.58 8.45
C SER A 76 -9.12 26.12 8.42
N LEU A 77 -8.48 26.76 7.43
CA LEU A 77 -8.55 28.21 7.22
C LEU A 77 -9.95 28.69 6.78
N ILE A 78 -10.77 27.81 6.22
CA ILE A 78 -12.12 28.12 5.69
C ILE A 78 -13.23 27.69 6.69
N PHE A 79 -12.84 27.15 7.87
CA PHE A 79 -13.73 26.83 8.99
C PHE A 79 -14.88 25.87 8.67
N VAL A 80 -14.60 24.77 7.95
CA VAL A 80 -15.60 23.72 7.67
C VAL A 80 -15.22 22.40 8.36
N PRO A 81 -15.74 22.11 9.57
CA PRO A 81 -15.37 20.91 10.34
C PRO A 81 -15.71 19.60 9.63
N ALA A 82 -16.80 19.55 8.86
CA ALA A 82 -17.21 18.35 8.12
C ALA A 82 -16.17 17.92 7.06
N LEU A 83 -15.44 18.87 6.48
CA LEU A 83 -14.38 18.60 5.52
C LEU A 83 -13.20 17.85 6.15
N PHE A 84 -13.01 17.96 7.46
CA PHE A 84 -11.97 17.21 8.17
C PHE A 84 -12.23 15.70 8.11
N LEU A 85 -13.45 15.28 8.50
CA LEU A 85 -13.83 13.86 8.51
C LEU A 85 -13.87 13.30 7.08
N ILE A 86 -14.47 14.04 6.15
CA ILE A 86 -14.53 13.64 4.74
C ILE A 86 -13.12 13.55 4.14
N GLY A 87 -12.23 14.48 4.49
CA GLY A 87 -10.84 14.49 4.04
C GLY A 87 -10.06 13.27 4.51
N LEU A 88 -10.22 12.86 5.77
CA LEU A 88 -9.56 11.66 6.30
C LEU A 88 -10.04 10.37 5.63
N VAL A 89 -11.36 10.22 5.42
CA VAL A 89 -11.90 9.09 4.66
C VAL A 89 -11.41 9.15 3.21
N GLY A 90 -11.44 10.33 2.60
CA GLY A 90 -10.94 10.58 1.25
C GLY A 90 -9.46 10.24 1.08
N ALA A 91 -8.63 10.46 2.10
CA ALA A 91 -7.20 10.14 2.07
C ALA A 91 -6.95 8.64 1.87
N GLY A 92 -7.67 7.80 2.62
CA GLY A 92 -7.60 6.34 2.48
C GLY A 92 -8.09 5.87 1.11
N PHE A 93 -9.21 6.43 0.64
CA PHE A 93 -9.77 6.15 -0.67
C PHE A 93 -8.79 6.50 -1.81
N LEU A 94 -8.19 7.69 -1.75
CA LEU A 94 -7.21 8.19 -2.72
C LEU A 94 -5.97 7.29 -2.77
N CYS A 95 -5.50 6.77 -1.63
CA CYS A 95 -4.37 5.84 -1.61
C CYS A 95 -4.68 4.55 -2.39
N VAL A 96 -5.89 4.00 -2.25
CA VAL A 96 -6.31 2.81 -3.01
C VAL A 96 -6.44 3.13 -4.50
N LEU A 97 -7.02 4.28 -4.86
CA LEU A 97 -7.08 4.73 -6.25
C LEU A 97 -5.69 4.81 -6.90
N LEU A 98 -4.75 5.50 -6.23
CA LEU A 98 -3.39 5.68 -6.72
C LEU A 98 -2.63 4.35 -6.77
N TYR A 99 -2.81 3.49 -5.77
CA TYR A 99 -2.18 2.16 -5.74
C TYR A 99 -2.66 1.30 -6.90
N ARG A 100 -3.97 1.25 -7.15
CA ARG A 100 -4.55 0.55 -8.30
C ARG A 100 -4.04 1.13 -9.62
N HIS A 101 -4.05 2.45 -9.78
CA HIS A 101 -3.58 3.09 -11.01
C HIS A 101 -2.10 2.82 -11.28
N ARG A 102 -1.27 2.68 -10.24
CA ARG A 102 0.18 2.41 -10.39
C ARG A 102 0.52 0.94 -10.57
N THR A 103 -0.24 0.02 -9.97
CA THR A 103 0.10 -1.41 -9.95
C THR A 103 -0.81 -2.28 -10.83
N GLY A 104 -1.97 -1.76 -11.25
CA GLY A 104 -3.02 -2.54 -11.89
C GLY A 104 -3.71 -3.56 -10.98
N GLN A 105 -3.30 -3.67 -9.71
CA GLN A 105 -3.80 -4.70 -8.79
C GLN A 105 -5.15 -4.29 -8.21
N ARG A 106 -6.11 -5.23 -8.24
CA ARG A 106 -7.35 -5.12 -7.47
C ARG A 106 -7.06 -5.46 -6.02
N LEU A 107 -7.60 -4.65 -5.12
CA LEU A 107 -7.42 -4.81 -3.68
C LEU A 107 -8.69 -5.36 -3.07
N THR A 108 -8.57 -6.43 -2.28
CA THR A 108 -9.68 -6.83 -1.39
C THR A 108 -9.95 -5.73 -0.36
N VAL A 109 -11.14 -5.72 0.25
CA VAL A 109 -11.53 -4.75 1.30
C VAL A 109 -10.51 -4.70 2.45
N ALA A 110 -10.02 -5.85 2.92
CA ALA A 110 -9.03 -5.91 4.01
C ALA A 110 -7.69 -5.27 3.62
N HIS A 111 -7.23 -5.55 2.39
CA HIS A 111 -6.02 -4.95 1.82
C HIS A 111 -6.16 -3.43 1.61
N GLY A 112 -7.33 -2.96 1.18
CA GLY A 112 -7.64 -1.53 1.10
C GLY A 112 -7.63 -0.86 2.48
N ALA A 113 -8.25 -1.50 3.48
CA ALA A 113 -8.23 -1.01 4.86
C ALA A 113 -6.82 -0.93 5.43
N HIS A 114 -5.99 -1.94 5.17
CA HIS A 114 -4.60 -1.97 5.59
C HIS A 114 -3.78 -0.85 4.93
N LEU A 115 -3.95 -0.60 3.63
CA LEU A 115 -3.30 0.53 2.95
C LEU A 115 -3.73 1.88 3.52
N GLY A 116 -5.03 2.04 3.80
CA GLY A 116 -5.59 3.22 4.45
C GLY A 116 -5.01 3.42 5.86
N TRP A 117 -4.87 2.35 6.65
CA TRP A 117 -4.27 2.40 7.98
C TRP A 117 -2.79 2.85 7.92
N ILE A 118 -2.00 2.34 6.97
CA ILE A 118 -0.60 2.78 6.77
C ILE A 118 -0.56 4.27 6.41
N CYS A 119 -1.48 4.75 5.57
CA CYS A 119 -1.60 6.19 5.27
C CYS A 119 -1.90 7.00 6.54
N GLY A 120 -2.88 6.58 7.33
CA GLY A 120 -3.22 7.21 8.60
C GLY A 120 -2.07 7.23 9.61
N LEU A 121 -1.25 6.18 9.64
CA LEU A 121 -0.06 6.09 10.48
C LEU A 121 0.97 7.18 10.10
N PHE A 122 1.19 7.41 8.80
CA PHE A 122 2.06 8.49 8.34
C PHE A 122 1.47 9.86 8.68
N VAL A 123 0.17 10.07 8.48
CA VAL A 123 -0.52 11.31 8.86
C VAL A 123 -0.32 11.60 10.35
N PHE A 124 -0.60 10.63 11.22
CA PHE A 124 -0.41 10.75 12.66
C PHE A 124 1.04 11.08 13.03
N THR A 125 2.00 10.38 12.44
CA THR A 125 3.43 10.60 12.70
C THR A 125 3.85 12.01 12.28
N ILE A 126 3.44 12.47 11.10
CA ILE A 126 3.73 13.82 10.60
C ILE A 126 3.10 14.87 11.53
N VAL A 127 1.84 14.68 11.93
CA VAL A 127 1.13 15.60 12.84
C VAL A 127 1.86 15.72 14.19
N ILE A 128 2.28 14.60 14.79
CA ILE A 128 3.03 14.64 16.06
C ILE A 128 4.34 15.38 15.90
N VAL A 129 5.09 15.08 14.85
CA VAL A 129 6.39 15.73 14.61
C VAL A 129 6.20 17.23 14.40
N LEU A 130 5.21 17.64 13.61
CA LEU A 130 4.91 19.06 13.40
C LEU A 130 4.43 19.74 14.68
N PHE A 131 3.57 19.10 15.46
CA PHE A 131 3.06 19.63 16.72
C PHE A 131 4.19 19.81 17.74
N ALA A 132 5.03 18.79 17.91
CA ALA A 132 6.21 18.86 18.77
C ALA A 132 7.18 19.95 18.30
N ALA A 133 7.44 20.04 16.99
CA ALA A 133 8.28 21.09 16.42
C ALA A 133 7.71 22.50 16.69
N ASN A 134 6.38 22.67 16.62
CA ASN A 134 5.72 23.94 16.92
C ASN A 134 5.95 24.37 18.38
N ILE A 135 5.80 23.44 19.33
CA ILE A 135 6.05 23.69 20.76
C ILE A 135 7.52 24.02 21.01
N LEU A 136 8.45 23.31 20.35
CA LEU A 136 9.88 23.59 20.48
C LEU A 136 10.26 24.95 19.89
N SER A 137 9.60 25.38 18.80
CA SER A 137 9.85 26.67 18.17
C SER A 137 9.25 27.85 18.94
N ASP A 138 8.07 27.65 19.52
CA ASP A 138 7.38 28.65 20.33
C ASP A 138 6.72 27.95 21.53
N PRO A 139 7.32 28.01 22.73
CA PRO A 139 6.73 27.44 23.93
C PRO A 139 5.37 28.04 24.31
N ALA A 140 5.01 29.22 23.79
CA ALA A 140 3.71 29.84 24.00
C ALA A 140 2.60 29.28 23.08
N SER A 141 2.95 28.48 22.07
CA SER A 141 1.98 27.86 21.15
C SER A 141 0.98 26.94 21.86
N PHE A 142 1.47 26.10 22.80
CA PHE A 142 0.62 25.20 23.57
C PHE A 142 -0.39 25.91 24.48
N PRO A 143 0.00 26.88 25.34
CA PRO A 143 -0.97 27.63 26.13
C PRO A 143 -1.93 28.44 25.26
N ALA A 144 -1.49 29.03 24.14
CA ALA A 144 -2.37 29.73 23.20
C ALA A 144 -3.44 28.81 22.58
N ALA A 145 -3.06 27.58 22.20
CA ALA A 145 -4.01 26.58 21.71
C ALA A 145 -5.06 26.20 22.77
N LEU A 146 -4.66 26.06 24.03
CA LEU A 146 -5.59 25.77 25.14
C LEU A 146 -6.57 26.92 25.40
N ASP A 147 -6.11 28.17 25.28
CA ASP A 147 -6.98 29.34 25.43
C ASP A 147 -8.01 29.43 24.29
N ALA A 148 -7.61 29.11 23.05
CA ALA A 148 -8.55 29.00 21.93
C ALA A 148 -9.61 27.89 22.15
N VAL A 149 -9.21 26.73 22.68
CA VAL A 149 -10.15 25.65 23.05
C VAL A 149 -11.10 26.11 24.15
N ARG A 150 -10.59 26.81 25.18
CA ARG A 150 -11.41 27.38 26.24
C ARG A 150 -12.44 28.36 25.68
N GLU A 151 -12.06 29.22 24.74
CA GLU A 151 -12.99 30.15 24.08
C GLU A 151 -14.07 29.40 23.29
N GLN A 152 -13.70 28.37 22.52
CA GLN A 152 -14.68 27.53 21.83
C GLN A 152 -15.66 26.83 22.77
N LEU A 153 -15.19 26.29 23.89
CA LEU A 153 -16.04 25.63 24.89
C LEU A 153 -17.03 26.61 25.52
N LYS A 154 -16.58 27.84 25.83
CA LYS A 154 -17.45 28.92 26.32
C LYS A 154 -18.48 29.32 25.26
N ALA A 155 -18.06 29.47 24.01
CA ALA A 155 -18.93 29.83 22.89
C ALA A 155 -19.97 28.74 22.59
N SER A 156 -19.65 27.47 22.82
CA SER A 156 -20.55 26.34 22.58
C SER A 156 -21.62 26.15 23.67
N ALA A 157 -21.59 26.95 24.74
CA ALA A 157 -22.59 27.02 25.82
C ALA A 157 -23.09 25.65 26.32
N VAL A 158 -22.20 24.67 26.50
CA VAL A 158 -22.58 23.33 27.00
C VAL A 158 -22.95 23.43 28.49
N PRO A 159 -24.23 23.22 28.89
CA PRO A 159 -24.64 23.36 30.28
C PRO A 159 -23.97 22.30 31.16
N GLY A 160 -23.44 22.71 32.32
CA GLY A 160 -22.87 21.80 33.32
C GLY A 160 -21.40 21.42 33.12
N VAL A 161 -20.72 21.95 32.09
CA VAL A 161 -19.29 21.72 31.88
C VAL A 161 -18.47 22.83 32.55
N ASP A 162 -17.71 22.48 33.59
CA ASP A 162 -16.69 23.36 34.14
C ASP A 162 -15.48 23.41 33.19
N VAL A 163 -15.39 24.49 32.43
CA VAL A 163 -14.34 24.71 31.43
C VAL A 163 -12.94 24.68 32.06
N ASN A 164 -12.79 25.15 33.31
CA ASN A 164 -11.48 25.14 33.97
C ASN A 164 -11.04 23.72 34.29
N ARG A 165 -11.98 22.87 34.70
CA ARG A 165 -11.72 21.45 34.96
C ARG A 165 -11.34 20.70 33.68
N VAL A 166 -11.98 21.00 32.56
CA VAL A 166 -11.65 20.42 31.24
C VAL A 166 -10.23 20.81 30.82
N VAL A 167 -9.87 22.09 30.94
CA VAL A 167 -8.51 22.57 30.60
C VAL A 167 -7.45 21.95 31.51
N GLU A 168 -7.76 21.77 32.81
CA GLU A 168 -6.85 21.11 33.75
C GLU A 168 -6.59 19.64 33.36
N ILE A 169 -7.64 18.92 32.96
CA ILE A 169 -7.52 17.53 32.47
C ILE A 169 -6.65 17.50 31.21
N MET A 170 -6.84 18.41 30.25
CA MET A 170 -6.02 18.46 29.02
C MET A 170 -4.54 18.74 29.28
N ARG A 171 -4.20 19.45 30.37
CA ARG A 171 -2.80 19.68 30.78
C ARG A 171 -2.19 18.49 31.53
N SER A 172 -3.02 17.58 32.05
CA SER A 172 -2.53 16.43 32.81
C SER A 172 -1.85 15.40 31.88
N PRO A 173 -0.86 14.64 32.37
CA PRO A 173 -0.24 13.56 31.59
C PRO A 173 -1.25 12.55 31.06
N THR A 174 -2.30 12.25 31.85
CA THR A 174 -3.38 11.34 31.46
C THR A 174 -4.23 11.92 30.33
N GLY A 175 -4.53 13.21 30.37
CA GLY A 175 -5.28 13.88 29.31
C GLY A 175 -4.52 13.91 27.99
N ILE A 176 -3.21 14.19 28.04
CA ILE A 176 -2.34 14.14 26.86
C ILE A 176 -2.30 12.73 26.28
N LEU A 177 -2.16 11.70 27.12
CA LEU A 177 -2.17 10.31 26.67
C LEU A 177 -3.52 9.94 26.02
N PHE A 178 -4.63 10.35 26.63
CA PHE A 178 -5.96 10.11 26.09
C PHE A 178 -6.15 10.80 24.74
N GLU A 179 -5.76 12.08 24.62
CA GLU A 179 -5.82 12.84 23.38
C GLU A 179 -4.94 12.20 22.30
N LEU A 180 -3.74 11.75 22.65
CA LEU A 180 -2.83 11.07 21.73
C LEU A 180 -3.42 9.76 21.21
N LEU A 181 -4.02 8.96 22.10
CA LEU A 181 -4.70 7.71 21.73
C LEU A 181 -5.93 7.99 20.86
N PHE A 182 -6.73 9.00 21.23
CA PHE A 182 -7.89 9.40 20.46
C PHE A 182 -7.49 9.88 19.07
N ALA A 183 -6.49 10.75 18.97
CA ALA A 183 -5.94 11.23 17.71
C ALA A 183 -5.37 10.09 16.87
N PHE A 184 -4.64 9.15 17.49
CA PHE A 184 -4.13 7.95 16.80
C PHE A 184 -5.27 7.13 16.18
N LEU A 185 -6.29 6.83 16.96
CA LEU A 185 -7.43 6.04 16.50
C LEU A 185 -8.20 6.79 15.40
N LEU A 186 -8.45 8.09 15.58
CA LEU A 186 -9.16 8.91 14.60
C LEU A 186 -8.39 8.99 13.27
N LEU A 187 -7.10 9.31 13.33
CA LEU A 187 -6.25 9.50 12.16
C LEU A 187 -5.88 8.19 11.46
N THR A 188 -6.03 7.03 12.12
CA THR A 188 -5.79 5.73 11.48
C THR A 188 -7.07 5.01 11.05
N ALA A 189 -8.14 5.08 11.85
CA ALA A 189 -9.39 4.38 11.58
C ALA A 189 -10.17 5.01 10.43
N LEU A 190 -10.24 6.35 10.32
CA LEU A 190 -10.96 7.00 9.22
C LEU A 190 -10.30 6.72 7.86
N PRO A 191 -8.97 6.86 7.70
CA PRO A 191 -8.30 6.44 6.47
C PRO A 191 -8.40 4.94 6.21
N ALA A 192 -8.34 4.08 7.23
CA ALA A 192 -8.59 2.64 7.05
C ALA A 192 -10.00 2.38 6.51
N PHE A 193 -11.01 3.04 7.04
CA PHE A 193 -12.39 2.96 6.55
C PHE A 193 -12.51 3.46 5.11
N GLY A 194 -11.87 4.59 4.80
CA GLY A 194 -11.80 5.13 3.43
C GLY A 194 -11.13 4.19 2.44
N GLY A 195 -10.05 3.53 2.86
CA GLY A 195 -9.37 2.52 2.05
C GLY A 195 -10.24 1.27 1.81
N ALA A 196 -10.99 0.83 2.82
CA ALA A 196 -11.94 -0.28 2.69
C ALA A 196 -13.04 0.04 1.66
N ILE A 197 -13.60 1.25 1.74
CA ILE A 197 -14.58 1.77 0.78
C ILE A 197 -13.96 1.84 -0.63
N GLY A 198 -12.76 2.40 -0.75
CA GLY A 198 -12.05 2.50 -2.02
C GLY A 198 -11.87 1.16 -2.70
N ALA A 199 -11.34 0.18 -1.97
CA ALA A 199 -11.19 -1.18 -2.48
C ALA A 199 -12.53 -1.76 -2.97
N LYS A 200 -13.61 -1.62 -2.18
CA LYS A 200 -14.92 -2.17 -2.54
C LYS A 200 -15.56 -1.52 -3.77
N LEU A 201 -15.48 -0.20 -3.91
CA LEU A 201 -16.05 0.49 -5.06
C LEU A 201 -15.25 0.21 -6.33
N LEU A 202 -13.92 0.21 -6.22
CA LEU A 202 -13.03 0.00 -7.37
C LEU A 202 -13.03 -1.46 -7.85
N ASP A 203 -13.31 -2.43 -7.00
CA ASP A 203 -13.39 -3.83 -7.40
C ASP A 203 -14.56 -4.14 -8.35
N ARG A 204 -15.55 -3.23 -8.45
CA ARG A 204 -16.74 -3.39 -9.30
C ARG A 204 -16.52 -3.02 -10.78
N ASP A 205 -15.37 -2.45 -11.13
CA ASP A 205 -14.96 -2.10 -12.50
C ASP A 205 -13.82 -3.01 -12.98
#